data_AF-A0A6H9HTQ9-F1
#
_entry.id   AF-A0A6H9HTQ9-F1
#
_cell.length_a   1.000
_cell.length_b   1.000
_cell.length_c   1.000
_cell.angle_alpha   90.00
_cell.angle_beta   90.00
_cell.angle_gamma   90.00
#
_symmetry.space_group_name_H-M   'P 1'
#
loop_
_entity.id
_entity.type
_entity.pdbx_description
1 polymer ?
#
loop_
_entity_poly.entity_id
_entity_poly.type
_entity_poly.pdbx_seq_one_letter_code
_entity_poly.pdbx_strand_id
1 'polypeptide(L)'
;MTISKGSPKRKIYSLILTLLFLGLSITGTECENLLLGSGDIDGSWTLVSMQGDLQDVCLGEQATFNTTTGIATLKCPNSTTVTRSFDYGNGMLIFTETGIKYSVSFQTTPDFTSQLVLDGQNVDRKLFYNRISN
;
A
#
# COMPACT_ATOMS: atom_id res chain seq x y z
N MET A 1 -20.78 74.44 -7.14
CA MET A 1 -19.85 73.48 -7.77
C MET A 1 -18.76 73.17 -6.74
N THR A 2 -18.84 72.05 -6.03
CA THR A 2 -17.75 71.55 -5.19
C THR A 2 -17.81 70.03 -5.14
N ILE A 3 -16.68 69.40 -5.48
CA ILE A 3 -16.49 67.99 -5.82
C ILE A 3 -16.29 67.16 -4.53
N SER A 4 -17.03 66.06 -4.40
CA SER A 4 -16.87 65.07 -3.33
C SER A 4 -15.63 64.20 -3.59
N LYS A 5 -14.69 64.18 -2.64
CA LYS A 5 -13.47 63.34 -2.68
C LYS A 5 -13.81 61.90 -2.29
N GLY A 6 -13.68 60.97 -3.24
CA GLY A 6 -13.77 59.53 -3.00
C GLY A 6 -12.58 58.98 -2.21
N SER A 7 -12.89 58.24 -1.15
CA SER A 7 -11.93 57.61 -0.21
C SER A 7 -11.23 56.37 -0.82
N PRO A 8 -9.89 56.28 -0.83
CA PRO A 8 -9.14 55.17 -1.41
C PRO A 8 -8.76 54.14 -0.33
N LYS A 9 -9.72 53.45 0.29
CA LYS A 9 -9.42 52.42 1.32
C LYS A 9 -9.86 51.00 0.98
N ARG A 10 -10.53 50.77 -0.16
CA ARG A 10 -11.11 49.46 -0.50
C ARG A 10 -10.21 48.50 -1.28
N LYS A 11 -9.07 48.94 -1.82
CA LYS A 11 -8.25 48.10 -2.73
C LYS A 11 -7.13 47.30 -2.06
N ILE A 12 -6.75 47.59 -0.82
CA ILE A 12 -5.59 46.95 -0.17
C ILE A 12 -5.99 45.61 0.48
N TYR A 13 -7.19 45.53 1.09
CA TYR A 13 -7.67 44.30 1.73
C TYR A 13 -7.94 43.15 0.76
N SER A 14 -8.26 43.48 -0.51
CA SER A 14 -8.49 42.49 -1.57
C SER A 14 -7.21 41.75 -1.99
N LEU A 15 -6.04 42.37 -1.83
CA LEU A 15 -4.76 41.84 -2.31
C LEU A 15 -4.08 40.93 -1.27
N ILE A 16 -4.34 41.16 0.01
CA ILE A 16 -3.80 40.35 1.11
C ILE A 16 -4.55 39.01 1.22
N LEU A 17 -5.87 39.00 0.97
CA LEU A 17 -6.68 37.78 1.02
C LEU A 17 -6.38 36.81 -0.12
N THR A 18 -5.93 37.31 -1.29
CA THR A 18 -5.56 36.46 -2.44
C THR A 18 -4.17 35.83 -2.27
N LEU A 19 -3.24 36.47 -1.57
CA LEU A 19 -1.94 35.87 -1.26
C LEU A 19 -2.03 34.74 -0.22
N LEU A 20 -3.03 34.78 0.68
CA LEU A 20 -3.22 33.73 1.69
C LEU A 20 -3.75 32.41 1.07
N PHE A 21 -4.45 32.48 -0.06
CA PHE A 21 -4.98 31.29 -0.76
C PHE A 21 -3.97 30.60 -1.69
N LEU A 22 -2.89 31.28 -2.07
CA LEU A 22 -1.81 30.71 -2.89
C LEU A 22 -0.75 29.95 -2.07
N GLY A 23 -0.76 30.06 -0.74
CA GLY A 23 0.20 29.39 0.15
C GLY A 23 -0.19 27.98 0.60
N LEU A 24 -1.44 27.54 0.36
CA LEU A 24 -1.96 26.26 0.86
C LEU A 24 -1.77 25.08 -0.11
N SER A 25 -1.17 25.30 -1.28
CA SER A 25 -1.08 24.27 -2.33
C SER A 25 0.11 23.32 -2.22
N ILE A 26 0.92 23.37 -1.14
CA ILE A 26 2.20 22.64 -1.05
C ILE A 26 2.25 21.54 0.02
N THR A 27 1.11 21.10 0.56
CA THR A 27 1.04 19.93 1.46
C THR A 27 0.11 18.86 0.89
N GLY A 28 0.30 18.52 -0.39
CA GLY A 28 -0.53 17.51 -1.07
C GLY A 28 0.18 16.17 -1.29
N THR A 29 1.50 16.16 -1.42
CA THR A 29 2.20 14.99 -1.99
C THR A 29 2.42 13.85 -1.00
N GLU A 30 2.27 14.07 0.31
CA GLU A 30 2.49 13.04 1.33
C GLU A 30 1.19 12.33 1.78
N CYS A 31 0.01 12.91 1.50
CA CYS A 31 -1.25 12.30 1.91
C CYS A 31 -1.67 11.14 0.98
N GLU A 32 -1.22 11.16 -0.27
CA GLU A 32 -1.62 10.13 -1.25
C GLU A 32 -0.88 8.80 -1.04
N ASN A 33 0.34 8.84 -0.48
CA ASN A 33 1.06 7.64 -0.02
C ASN A 33 0.49 7.05 1.29
N LEU A 34 -0.37 7.78 2.01
CA LEU A 34 -1.06 7.28 3.19
C LEU A 34 -2.27 6.41 2.79
N LEU A 35 -2.83 6.63 1.60
CA LEU A 35 -4.02 5.91 1.09
C LEU A 35 -3.66 4.72 0.19
N LEU A 36 -2.52 4.80 -0.51
CA LEU A 36 -1.91 3.70 -1.24
C LEU A 36 -0.67 3.29 -0.46
N GLY A 37 -0.81 2.34 0.48
CA GLY A 37 0.27 1.98 1.38
C GLY A 37 1.58 1.78 0.62
N SER A 38 2.60 2.59 0.90
CA SER A 38 3.97 2.27 0.49
C SER A 38 4.47 1.16 1.40
N GLY A 39 4.05 -0.08 1.12
CA GLY A 39 4.43 -1.24 1.90
C GLY A 39 5.72 -1.86 1.40
N ASP A 40 6.52 -2.34 2.34
CA ASP A 40 7.58 -3.30 2.06
C ASP A 40 7.00 -4.71 2.22
N ILE A 41 7.29 -5.59 1.27
CA ILE A 41 6.87 -6.99 1.35
C ILE A 41 7.64 -7.74 2.44
N ASP A 42 8.84 -7.26 2.80
CA ASP A 42 9.66 -7.88 3.84
C ASP A 42 8.96 -7.93 5.18
N GLY A 43 9.07 -9.09 5.84
CA GLY A 43 8.50 -9.35 7.15
C GLY A 43 7.49 -10.49 7.14
N SER A 44 6.76 -10.62 8.25
CA SER A 44 5.84 -11.72 8.50
C SER A 44 4.39 -11.29 8.33
N TRP A 45 3.61 -12.17 7.73
CA TRP A 45 2.23 -11.93 7.37
C TRP A 45 1.37 -13.16 7.61
N THR A 46 0.08 -12.97 7.90
CA THR A 46 -0.90 -14.05 8.05
C THR A 46 -1.98 -13.95 6.99
N LEU A 47 -2.24 -15.02 6.25
CA LEU A 47 -3.32 -15.08 5.27
C LEU A 47 -4.68 -15.04 5.98
N VAL A 48 -5.45 -13.98 5.75
CA VAL A 48 -6.76 -13.76 6.39
C VAL A 48 -7.94 -13.97 5.43
N SER A 49 -7.70 -13.87 4.13
CA SER A 49 -8.72 -14.12 3.11
C SER A 49 -8.06 -14.55 1.80
N MET A 50 -8.79 -15.35 1.02
CA MET A 50 -8.33 -15.86 -0.26
C MET A 50 -9.52 -16.06 -1.23
N GLN A 51 -9.26 -15.91 -2.53
CA GLN A 51 -10.23 -16.07 -3.61
C GLN A 51 -9.56 -16.83 -4.78
N GLY A 52 -10.35 -17.52 -5.60
CA GLY A 52 -9.86 -18.26 -6.77
C GLY A 52 -9.44 -19.71 -6.48
N ASP A 53 -8.45 -20.22 -7.21
CA ASP A 53 -7.84 -21.54 -7.06
C ASP A 53 -6.92 -21.57 -5.83
N LEU A 54 -7.05 -22.58 -4.96
CA LEU A 54 -6.44 -22.61 -3.62
C LEU A 54 -5.62 -23.88 -3.34
N GLN A 55 -5.23 -24.64 -4.35
CA GLN A 55 -4.64 -25.98 -4.20
C GLN A 55 -3.40 -26.08 -3.27
N ASP A 56 -2.65 -25.00 -3.07
CA ASP A 56 -1.39 -24.96 -2.32
C ASP A 56 -1.32 -23.79 -1.30
N VAL A 57 -2.45 -23.19 -0.96
CA VAL A 57 -2.58 -22.11 0.03
C VAL A 57 -3.68 -22.44 1.03
N CYS A 58 -3.55 -21.94 2.25
CA CYS A 58 -4.50 -22.22 3.32
C CYS A 58 -4.78 -20.98 4.17
N LEU A 59 -6.01 -20.80 4.62
CA LEU A 59 -6.33 -19.73 5.56
C LEU A 59 -5.52 -19.89 6.86
N GLY A 60 -5.02 -18.76 7.37
CA GLY A 60 -4.11 -18.74 8.51
C GLY A 60 -2.66 -19.11 8.18
N GLU A 61 -2.31 -19.28 6.91
CA GLU A 61 -0.91 -19.42 6.50
C GLU A 61 -0.07 -18.26 7.02
N GLN A 62 1.08 -18.56 7.63
CA GLN A 62 2.09 -17.56 7.95
C GLN A 62 3.13 -17.53 6.85
N ALA A 63 3.29 -16.37 6.23
CA ALA A 63 4.28 -16.11 5.20
C ALA A 63 5.31 -15.10 5.72
N THR A 64 6.60 -15.46 5.68
CA THR A 64 7.70 -14.54 5.97
C THR A 64 8.52 -14.33 4.71
N PHE A 65 8.54 -13.10 4.20
CA PHE A 65 9.34 -12.72 3.04
C PHE A 65 10.64 -12.05 3.50
N ASN A 66 11.75 -12.42 2.83
CA ASN A 66 13.05 -11.79 2.98
C ASN A 66 13.63 -11.52 1.58
N THR A 67 13.54 -10.27 1.12
CA THR A 67 14.00 -9.79 -0.18
C THR A 67 15.51 -9.73 -0.26
N THR A 68 16.21 -9.62 0.88
CA THR A 68 17.68 -9.66 0.92
C THR A 68 18.20 -11.04 0.53
N THR A 69 17.53 -12.10 0.97
CA THR A 69 17.91 -13.48 0.61
C THR A 69 17.14 -14.02 -0.59
N GLY A 70 16.03 -13.38 -0.98
CA GLY A 70 15.12 -13.89 -1.99
C GLY A 70 14.36 -15.14 -1.54
N ILE A 71 14.14 -15.30 -0.24
CA ILE A 71 13.53 -16.51 0.35
C ILE A 71 12.25 -16.19 1.11
N ALA A 72 11.18 -16.89 0.76
CA ALA A 72 9.90 -16.89 1.43
C ALA A 72 9.74 -18.18 2.26
N THR A 73 9.31 -18.03 3.51
CA THR A 73 8.96 -19.15 4.38
C THR A 73 7.45 -19.18 4.56
N LEU A 74 6.81 -20.27 4.15
CA LEU A 74 5.36 -20.44 4.12
C LEU A 74 4.97 -21.57 5.07
N LYS A 75 4.01 -21.32 5.96
CA LYS A 75 3.56 -22.31 6.94
C LYS A 75 2.05 -22.30 7.10
N CYS A 76 1.41 -23.36 6.60
CA CYS A 76 0.03 -23.66 6.92
C CYS A 76 -0.14 -24.10 8.39
N PRO A 77 -1.30 -23.80 9.03
CA PRO A 77 -1.63 -24.35 10.34
C PRO A 77 -1.51 -25.88 10.34
N ASN A 78 -0.86 -26.44 11.37
CA ASN A 78 -0.62 -27.88 11.53
C ASN A 78 0.12 -28.57 10.38
N SER A 79 0.81 -27.81 9.52
CA SER A 79 1.63 -28.33 8.43
C SER A 79 3.11 -28.07 8.68
N THR A 80 3.95 -28.76 7.92
CA THR A 80 5.38 -28.49 7.85
C THR A 80 5.62 -27.16 7.14
N THR A 81 6.63 -26.43 7.60
CA THR A 81 7.11 -25.24 6.92
C THR A 81 7.68 -25.59 5.54
N VAL A 82 7.35 -24.77 4.54
CA VAL A 82 7.90 -24.84 3.19
C VAL A 82 8.70 -23.57 2.92
N THR A 83 9.82 -23.70 2.23
CA THR A 83 10.64 -22.58 1.80
C THR A 83 10.61 -22.48 0.28
N ARG A 84 10.46 -21.26 -0.25
CA ARG A 84 10.41 -20.95 -1.67
C ARG A 84 11.33 -19.79 -1.99
N SER A 85 11.97 -19.84 -3.14
CA SER A 85 12.72 -18.72 -3.68
C SER A 85 11.76 -17.78 -4.39
N PHE A 86 11.97 -16.48 -4.23
CA PHE A 86 11.16 -15.48 -4.90
C PHE A 86 12.00 -14.28 -5.32
N ASP A 87 11.55 -13.65 -6.40
CA ASP A 87 12.00 -12.33 -6.82
C ASP A 87 10.89 -11.32 -6.55
N TYR A 88 11.25 -10.14 -6.05
CA TYR A 88 10.32 -9.03 -5.89
C TYR A 88 10.90 -7.74 -6.46
N GLY A 89 10.15 -7.09 -7.33
CA GLY A 89 10.53 -5.81 -7.92
C GLY A 89 9.43 -5.26 -8.82
N ASN A 90 9.40 -3.93 -8.98
CA ASN A 90 8.40 -3.23 -9.81
C ASN A 90 6.94 -3.61 -9.49
N GLY A 91 6.63 -3.84 -8.20
CA GLY A 91 5.28 -4.24 -7.76
C GLY A 91 4.88 -5.66 -8.15
N MET A 92 5.83 -6.52 -8.52
CA MET A 92 5.57 -7.91 -8.88
C MET A 92 6.39 -8.86 -8.00
N LEU A 93 5.71 -9.85 -7.42
CA LEU A 93 6.33 -10.99 -6.75
C LEU A 93 6.28 -12.19 -7.69
N ILE A 94 7.40 -12.91 -7.81
CA ILE A 94 7.52 -14.11 -8.64
C ILE A 94 8.12 -15.21 -7.78
N PHE A 95 7.39 -16.31 -7.55
CA PHE A 95 7.98 -17.52 -7.00
C PHE A 95 8.76 -18.24 -8.09
N THR A 96 10.08 -18.26 -8.00
CA THR A 96 10.95 -18.60 -9.14
C THR A 96 10.93 -20.09 -9.48
N GLU A 97 10.65 -20.97 -8.53
CA GLU A 97 10.56 -22.41 -8.81
C GLU A 97 9.29 -22.82 -9.56
N THR A 98 8.18 -22.14 -9.31
CA THR A 98 6.86 -22.45 -9.90
C THR A 98 6.53 -21.53 -11.07
N GLY A 99 7.19 -20.37 -11.15
CA GLY A 99 6.88 -19.31 -12.10
C GLY A 99 5.57 -18.59 -11.80
N ILE A 100 4.93 -18.84 -10.65
CA ILE A 100 3.71 -18.13 -10.23
C ILE A 100 4.05 -16.67 -9.94
N LYS A 101 3.22 -15.77 -10.45
CA LYS A 101 3.40 -14.32 -10.37
C LYS A 101 2.20 -13.65 -9.72
N TYR A 102 2.47 -12.66 -8.89
CA TYR A 102 1.48 -11.82 -8.27
C TYR A 102 1.82 -10.35 -8.48
N SER A 103 0.82 -9.55 -8.86
CA SER A 103 0.88 -8.11 -8.63
C SER A 103 0.71 -7.85 -7.14
N VAL A 104 1.56 -6.99 -6.61
CA VAL A 104 1.63 -6.66 -5.19
C VAL A 104 1.04 -5.29 -4.97
N SER A 105 0.11 -5.19 -4.03
CA SER A 105 -0.36 -3.92 -3.50
C SER A 105 -0.50 -4.00 -1.99
N PHE A 106 -0.51 -2.83 -1.35
CA PHE A 106 -0.70 -2.72 0.08
C PHE A 106 -1.88 -1.81 0.37
N GLN A 107 -2.61 -2.17 1.41
CA GLN A 107 -3.73 -1.40 1.90
C GLN A 107 -3.74 -1.39 3.42
N THR A 108 -4.37 -0.40 4.01
CA THR A 108 -4.60 -0.32 5.45
C THR A 108 -6.03 -0.76 5.72
N THR A 109 -6.22 -1.75 6.57
CA THR A 109 -7.55 -2.22 6.96
C THR A 109 -8.24 -1.21 7.91
N PRO A 110 -9.56 -1.30 8.13
CA PRO A 110 -10.27 -0.39 9.04
C PRO A 110 -9.76 -0.37 10.49
N ASP A 111 -9.12 -1.45 10.92
CA ASP A 111 -8.45 -1.60 12.22
C ASP A 111 -7.00 -1.07 12.23
N PHE A 112 -6.59 -0.35 11.18
CA PHE A 112 -5.23 0.20 11.00
C PHE A 112 -4.13 -0.87 10.89
N THR A 113 -4.48 -2.07 10.44
CA THR A 113 -3.52 -3.14 10.15
C THR A 113 -3.02 -3.01 8.71
N SER A 114 -1.70 -3.05 8.51
CA SER A 114 -1.14 -3.14 7.16
C SER A 114 -1.49 -4.49 6.53
N GLN A 115 -2.04 -4.47 5.33
CA GLN A 115 -2.43 -5.66 4.58
C GLN A 115 -1.70 -5.70 3.23
N LEU A 116 -1.02 -6.81 2.99
CA LEU A 116 -0.44 -7.20 1.72
C LEU A 116 -1.51 -7.89 0.88
N VAL A 117 -1.67 -7.46 -0.36
CA VAL A 117 -2.58 -8.05 -1.34
C VAL A 117 -1.75 -8.60 -2.50
N LEU A 118 -1.88 -9.90 -2.75
CA LEU A 118 -1.26 -10.58 -3.88
C LEU A 118 -2.34 -10.95 -4.89
N ASP A 119 -2.29 -10.35 -6.07
CA ASP A 119 -3.25 -10.56 -7.16
C ASP A 119 -2.60 -11.35 -8.29
N GLY A 120 -3.03 -12.60 -8.47
CA GLY A 120 -2.42 -13.57 -9.39
C GLY A 120 -2.44 -13.09 -10.84
N GLN A 121 -1.29 -13.17 -11.52
CA GLN A 121 -1.14 -12.74 -12.91
C GLN A 121 -1.18 -13.90 -13.90
N ASN A 122 -0.75 -15.08 -13.46
CA ASN A 122 -0.78 -16.32 -14.23
C ASN A 122 -1.39 -17.47 -13.42
N VAL A 123 -2.11 -17.13 -12.35
CA VAL A 123 -2.93 -18.02 -11.55
C VAL A 123 -4.19 -17.24 -11.21
N ASP A 124 -5.36 -17.88 -11.29
CA ASP A 124 -6.62 -17.27 -10.85
C ASP A 124 -6.70 -17.35 -9.33
N ARG A 125 -6.06 -16.40 -8.65
CA ARG A 125 -5.98 -16.36 -7.19
C ARG A 125 -5.74 -14.96 -6.68
N LYS A 126 -6.43 -14.60 -5.61
CA LYS A 126 -6.16 -13.36 -4.87
C LYS A 126 -6.03 -13.64 -3.39
N LEU A 127 -4.94 -13.16 -2.79
CA LEU A 127 -4.58 -13.43 -1.40
C LEU A 127 -4.48 -12.15 -0.60
N PHE A 128 -5.01 -12.17 0.62
CA PHE A 128 -5.02 -11.02 1.53
C PHE A 128 -4.33 -11.42 2.82
N TYR A 129 -3.21 -10.76 3.10
CA TYR A 129 -2.30 -11.06 4.19
C TYR A 129 -2.22 -9.89 5.17
N ASN A 130 -2.56 -10.09 6.43
CA ASN A 130 -2.37 -9.07 7.46
C ASN A 130 -0.95 -9.14 8.03
N ARG A 131 -0.34 -7.98 8.26
CA ARG A 131 0.98 -7.88 8.87
C ARG A 131 0.94 -8.47 10.29
N ILE A 132 1.93 -9.29 10.61
CA ILE A 132 2.18 -9.73 11.99
C ILE A 132 3.09 -8.67 12.62
N SER A 133 2.53 -7.84 13.49
CA SER A 133 3.31 -6.91 14.31
C SER A 133 4.05 -7.72 15.38
N ASN A 134 5.38 -7.61 15.41
CA ASN A 134 6.19 -8.06 16.54
C ASN A 134 6.16 -7.01 17.66
#